data_AF-A0A938AIX3-F1
#
_entry.id   AF-A0A938AIX3-F1
#
_cell.length_a   1.000
_cell.length_b   1.000
_cell.length_c   1.000
_cell.angle_alpha   90.00
_cell.angle_beta   90.00
_cell.angle_gamma   90.00
#
_symmetry.space_group_name_H-M   'P 1'
#
loop_
_entity.id
_entity.type
_entity.pdbx_description
1 polymer ?
#
loop_
_entity_poly.entity_id
_entity_poly.type
_entity_poly.pdbx_seq_one_letter_code
_entity_poly.pdbx_strand_id
1 'polypeptide(L)'
;MNASQHSQSTEPKAATTHTAAANSSVSVPSDDRDFERARRGLVARHSDTKLRDSKGRVVSDAGAYSFLSSASPDTVNPSLWRQAQLNAEHGLFEVVEGMWQVRGYDISNITFIKGKAGWIVIDPLTHETTARESLRLANDHLGERPVVAVIYTHSHVDHFGGVLGVTSQEDVDAGRCIVIAPEGFLRETVGENVIAGPVMGRRAMYQFGSALPAGERQHIDCGLGKLTPTGAPGLIAPTHE
;
A
#
# COMPACT_ATOMS: atom_id res chain seq x y z
N MET A 1 -36.73 38.25 19.72
CA MET A 1 -35.56 37.51 20.24
C MET A 1 -34.94 36.78 19.06
N ASN A 2 -33.86 37.32 18.48
CA ASN A 2 -33.16 36.68 17.37
C ASN A 2 -32.23 35.61 17.93
N ALA A 3 -32.62 34.34 17.79
CA ALA A 3 -31.69 33.23 17.97
C ALA A 3 -30.71 33.25 16.78
N SER A 4 -29.50 33.75 17.00
CA SER A 4 -28.40 33.61 16.05
C SER A 4 -28.07 32.13 15.92
N GLN A 5 -28.55 31.47 14.86
CA GLN A 5 -28.09 30.15 14.46
C GLN A 5 -26.61 30.26 14.07
N HIS A 6 -25.73 29.92 15.02
CA HIS A 6 -24.34 29.65 14.70
C HIS A 6 -24.29 28.35 13.89
N SER A 7 -24.33 28.46 12.56
CA SER A 7 -23.93 27.38 11.67
C SER A 7 -22.45 27.08 11.94
N GLN A 8 -22.16 26.08 12.76
CA GLN A 8 -20.80 25.57 12.89
C GLN A 8 -20.44 24.90 11.56
N SER A 9 -19.52 25.52 10.81
CA SER A 9 -18.93 24.93 9.60
C SER A 9 -18.39 23.54 9.93
N THR A 10 -18.77 22.54 9.13
CA THR A 10 -18.29 21.15 9.22
C THR A 10 -16.92 20.94 8.57
N GLU A 11 -16.32 21.98 8.01
CA GLU A 11 -15.01 21.91 7.34
C GLU A 11 -13.84 21.83 8.35
N PRO A 12 -12.75 21.11 8.02
CA PRO A 12 -11.55 21.10 8.83
C PRO A 12 -10.97 22.49 9.08
N LYS A 13 -10.77 22.83 10.35
CA LYS A 13 -10.22 24.13 10.77
C LYS A 13 -8.70 24.17 10.57
N ALA A 14 -8.15 25.38 10.53
CA ALA A 14 -6.69 25.56 10.50
C ALA A 14 -6.05 25.12 11.83
N ALA A 15 -4.74 24.89 11.82
CA ALA A 15 -3.97 24.65 13.03
C ALA A 15 -4.09 25.84 13.98
N THR A 16 -4.27 25.56 15.27
CA THR A 16 -4.19 26.61 16.30
C THR A 16 -2.74 27.06 16.48
N THR A 17 -2.53 28.21 17.10
CA THR A 17 -1.18 28.66 17.50
C THR A 17 -0.48 27.63 18.39
N HIS A 18 -1.21 26.92 19.24
CA HIS A 18 -0.67 25.84 20.08
C HIS A 18 -0.24 24.63 19.25
N THR A 19 -1.03 24.24 18.25
CA THR A 19 -0.69 23.13 17.33
C THR A 19 0.54 23.48 16.49
N ALA A 20 0.60 24.68 15.93
CA ALA A 20 1.74 25.15 15.16
C ALA A 20 3.02 25.18 16.01
N ALA A 21 2.93 25.68 17.26
CA ALA A 21 4.06 25.67 18.19
C ALA A 21 4.50 24.27 18.60
N ALA A 22 3.58 23.32 18.77
CA ALA A 22 3.92 21.93 19.04
C ALA A 22 4.65 21.30 17.83
N ASN A 23 4.15 21.53 16.61
CA ASN A 23 4.76 21.01 15.40
C ASN A 23 6.14 21.61 15.12
N SER A 24 6.34 22.92 15.35
CA SER A 24 7.64 23.57 15.17
C SER A 24 8.70 23.11 16.17
N SER A 25 8.30 22.52 17.29
CA SER A 25 9.21 21.93 18.28
C SER A 25 9.72 20.53 17.91
N VAL A 26 9.13 19.88 16.90
CA VAL A 26 9.49 18.53 16.47
C VAL A 26 10.80 18.55 15.69
N SER A 27 11.79 17.79 16.16
CA SER A 27 13.04 17.58 15.44
C SER A 27 12.83 16.58 14.30
N VAL A 28 13.22 16.98 13.10
CA VAL A 28 13.16 16.15 11.88
C VAL A 28 14.58 15.97 11.36
N PRO A 29 14.98 14.74 10.95
CA PRO A 29 16.27 14.53 10.30
C PRO A 29 16.44 15.47 9.10
N SER A 30 17.52 16.25 9.11
CA SER A 30 17.81 17.23 8.06
C SER A 30 18.56 16.64 6.88
N ASP A 31 18.90 15.36 6.92
CA ASP A 31 19.61 14.67 5.84
C ASP A 31 18.65 13.93 4.91
N ASP A 32 19.09 13.80 3.65
CA ASP A 32 18.30 13.23 2.56
C ASP A 32 18.54 11.73 2.35
N ARG A 33 19.28 11.04 3.24
CA ARG A 33 19.71 9.65 3.00
C ARG A 33 18.53 8.69 2.81
N ASP A 34 17.41 8.91 3.49
CA ASP A 34 16.22 8.07 3.30
C ASP A 34 15.54 8.36 1.97
N PHE A 35 15.55 9.61 1.51
CA PHE A 35 15.04 9.95 0.17
C PHE A 35 15.91 9.35 -0.93
N GLU A 36 17.24 9.38 -0.75
CA GLU A 36 18.18 8.71 -1.65
C GLU A 36 17.90 7.20 -1.71
N ARG A 37 17.72 6.55 -0.55
CA ARG A 37 17.37 5.12 -0.47
C ARG A 37 16.01 4.82 -1.09
N ALA A 38 15.00 5.64 -0.83
CA ALA A 38 13.65 5.48 -1.35
C ALA A 38 13.56 5.71 -2.86
N ARG A 39 14.52 6.41 -3.48
CA ARG A 39 14.58 6.62 -4.94
C ARG A 39 15.53 5.67 -5.65
N ARG A 40 16.46 5.06 -4.91
CA ARG A 40 17.49 4.18 -5.48
C ARG A 40 16.85 3.04 -6.27
N GLY A 41 17.40 2.81 -7.46
CA GLY A 41 17.00 1.69 -8.33
C GLY A 41 15.68 1.91 -9.06
N LEU A 42 15.10 3.12 -9.08
CA LEU A 42 13.86 3.37 -9.82
C LEU A 42 14.02 2.98 -11.30
N VAL A 43 13.18 2.05 -11.76
CA VAL A 43 13.12 1.56 -13.14
C VAL A 43 11.98 2.23 -13.89
N ALA A 44 10.78 2.23 -13.32
CA ALA A 44 9.58 2.70 -14.01
C ALA A 44 8.46 3.10 -13.03
N ARG A 45 7.48 3.84 -13.55
CA ARG A 45 6.18 4.13 -12.90
C ARG A 45 5.08 3.90 -13.92
N HIS A 46 3.88 3.54 -13.46
CA HIS A 46 2.70 3.62 -14.31
C HIS A 46 2.49 5.05 -14.81
N SER A 47 2.05 5.18 -16.07
CA SER A 47 1.73 6.47 -16.68
C SER A 47 0.47 7.11 -16.09
N ASP A 48 -0.51 6.29 -15.69
CA ASP A 48 -1.67 6.71 -14.90
C ASP A 48 -1.42 6.33 -13.43
N THR A 49 -1.61 7.28 -12.52
CA THR A 49 -1.45 7.04 -11.08
C THR A 49 -2.63 6.29 -10.48
N LYS A 50 -3.76 6.21 -11.20
CA LYS A 50 -4.99 5.56 -10.76
C LYS A 50 -5.04 4.12 -11.25
N LEU A 51 -5.03 3.19 -10.31
CA LEU A 51 -5.26 1.79 -10.60
C LEU A 51 -6.76 1.49 -10.51
N ARG A 52 -7.31 0.91 -11.58
CA ARG A 52 -8.76 0.65 -11.69
C ARG A 52 -9.04 -0.83 -11.78
N ASP A 53 -10.08 -1.28 -11.10
CA ASP A 53 -10.56 -2.64 -11.25
C ASP A 53 -11.29 -2.85 -12.59
N SER A 54 -11.70 -4.09 -12.86
CA SER A 54 -12.44 -4.47 -14.06
C SER A 54 -13.79 -3.77 -14.24
N LYS A 55 -14.30 -3.10 -13.19
CA LYS A 55 -15.53 -2.29 -13.20
C LYS A 55 -15.25 -0.79 -13.33
N GLY A 56 -13.98 -0.39 -13.49
CA GLY A 56 -13.55 1.00 -13.63
C GLY A 56 -13.42 1.78 -12.32
N ARG A 57 -13.63 1.13 -11.16
CA ARG A 57 -13.51 1.76 -9.84
C ARG A 57 -12.04 2.00 -9.51
N VAL A 58 -11.71 3.17 -8.99
CA VAL A 58 -10.34 3.47 -8.51
C VAL A 58 -10.10 2.69 -7.22
N VAL A 59 -9.11 1.79 -7.25
CA VAL A 59 -8.70 0.96 -6.11
C VAL A 59 -7.57 1.62 -5.34
N SER A 60 -6.69 2.33 -6.05
CA SER A 60 -5.57 3.08 -5.51
C SER A 60 -5.25 4.27 -6.43
N ASP A 61 -4.81 5.38 -5.86
CA ASP A 61 -4.38 6.57 -6.61
C ASP A 61 -3.15 7.20 -5.94
N ALA A 62 -1.96 6.90 -6.46
CA ALA A 62 -0.71 7.47 -5.96
C ALA A 62 -0.64 9.00 -6.19
N GLY A 63 -1.33 9.51 -7.21
CA GLY A 63 -1.34 10.92 -7.59
C GLY A 63 -2.19 11.80 -6.67
N ALA A 64 -3.10 11.19 -5.90
CA ALA A 64 -3.91 11.89 -4.90
C ALA A 64 -3.06 12.57 -3.81
N TYR A 65 -1.80 12.15 -3.64
CA TYR A 65 -0.85 12.68 -2.65
C TYR A 65 0.18 13.67 -3.22
N SER A 66 -0.03 14.19 -4.42
CA SER A 66 0.87 15.16 -5.07
C SER A 66 1.10 16.45 -4.25
N PHE A 67 0.18 16.79 -3.35
CA PHE A 67 0.33 17.91 -2.40
C PHE A 67 1.51 17.73 -1.43
N LEU A 68 2.03 16.51 -1.24
CA LEU A 68 3.21 16.25 -0.40
C LEU A 68 4.52 16.82 -0.97
N SER A 69 4.51 17.35 -2.20
CA SER A 69 5.68 18.01 -2.80
C SER A 69 6.04 19.37 -2.16
N SER A 70 5.15 19.91 -1.30
CA SER A 70 5.36 21.16 -0.56
C SER A 70 6.04 20.94 0.80
N ALA A 71 6.39 22.04 1.47
CA ALA A 71 6.83 22.01 2.86
C ALA A 71 5.68 21.59 3.80
N SER A 72 6.02 20.96 4.94
CA SER A 72 5.02 20.51 5.91
C SER A 72 4.13 21.67 6.37
N PRO A 73 2.80 21.55 6.29
CA PRO A 73 1.88 22.54 6.83
C PRO A 73 1.81 22.43 8.36
N ASP A 74 1.39 23.51 9.04
CA ASP A 74 1.20 23.53 10.50
C ASP A 74 0.13 22.55 10.99
N THR A 75 -0.71 22.02 10.09
CA THR A 75 -1.76 21.04 10.39
C THR A 75 -1.25 19.60 10.43
N VAL A 76 0.02 19.36 10.09
CA VAL A 76 0.62 18.03 10.07
C VAL A 76 1.92 18.04 10.88
N ASN A 77 2.15 16.96 11.64
CA ASN A 77 3.43 16.75 12.31
C ASN A 77 4.56 16.65 11.25
N PRO A 78 5.65 17.44 11.33
CA PRO A 78 6.63 17.50 10.26
C PRO A 78 7.46 16.21 10.11
N SER A 79 7.59 15.40 11.17
CA SER A 79 8.19 14.06 11.06
C SER A 79 7.29 13.10 10.28
N LEU A 80 5.97 13.16 10.50
CA LEU A 80 5.00 12.39 9.74
C LEU A 80 4.92 12.88 8.29
N TRP A 81 5.06 14.19 8.05
CA TRP A 81 5.15 14.73 6.69
C TRP A 81 6.36 14.16 5.93
N ARG A 82 7.55 14.13 6.55
CA ARG A 82 8.75 13.51 5.96
C ARG A 82 8.49 12.03 5.63
N GLN A 83 7.90 11.28 6.55
CA GLN A 83 7.53 9.87 6.31
C GLN A 83 6.52 9.74 5.15
N ALA A 84 5.53 10.64 5.09
CA ALA A 84 4.55 10.66 4.03
C ALA A 84 5.18 10.91 2.66
N GLN A 85 6.17 11.80 2.58
CA GLN A 85 6.95 12.06 1.37
C GLN A 85 7.77 10.83 0.96
N LEU A 86 8.41 10.14 1.91
CA LEU A 86 9.16 8.91 1.64
C LEU A 86 8.25 7.81 1.08
N ASN A 87 7.10 7.56 1.73
CA ASN A 87 6.14 6.57 1.29
C ASN A 87 5.49 6.93 -0.07
N ALA A 88 5.52 8.20 -0.48
CA ALA A 88 5.00 8.64 -1.78
C ALA A 88 5.95 8.32 -2.97
N GLU A 89 7.18 7.89 -2.70
CA GLU A 89 8.09 7.37 -3.72
C GLU A 89 7.61 6.00 -4.21
N HIS A 90 6.81 6.03 -5.27
CA HIS A 90 6.16 4.85 -5.85
C HIS A 90 6.80 4.46 -7.19
N GLY A 91 6.56 3.21 -7.62
CA GLY A 91 7.06 2.66 -8.88
C GLY A 91 7.66 1.26 -8.74
N LEU A 92 8.26 0.80 -9.83
CA LEU A 92 9.11 -0.40 -9.89
C LEU A 92 10.56 0.00 -9.62
N PHE A 93 11.20 -0.69 -8.68
CA PHE A 93 12.57 -0.44 -8.27
C PHE A 93 13.40 -1.72 -8.27
N GLU A 94 14.62 -1.65 -8.77
CA GLU A 94 15.63 -2.68 -8.59
C GLU A 94 16.24 -2.58 -7.19
N VAL A 95 16.18 -3.68 -6.44
CA VAL A 95 16.81 -3.78 -5.11
C VAL A 95 18.26 -4.23 -5.28
N VAL A 96 18.42 -5.33 -6.00
CA VAL A 96 19.68 -5.92 -6.45
C VAL A 96 19.42 -6.64 -7.77
N GLU A 97 20.49 -7.03 -8.47
CA GLU A 97 20.35 -7.78 -9.72
C GLU A 97 19.47 -9.03 -9.53
N GLY A 98 18.43 -9.15 -10.35
CA GLY A 98 17.49 -10.28 -10.28
C GLY A 98 16.35 -10.13 -9.26
N MET A 99 16.27 -9.02 -8.52
CA MET A 99 15.23 -8.76 -7.52
C MET A 99 14.71 -7.32 -7.58
N TRP A 100 13.40 -7.19 -7.76
CA TRP A 100 12.72 -5.90 -7.87
C TRP A 100 11.55 -5.81 -6.91
N GLN A 101 11.18 -4.59 -6.55
CA GLN A 101 9.97 -4.31 -5.78
C GLN A 101 9.11 -3.30 -6.50
N VAL A 102 7.80 -3.53 -6.49
CA VAL A 102 6.83 -2.48 -6.78
C VAL A 102 6.32 -1.91 -5.45
N ARG A 103 6.39 -0.59 -5.31
CA ARG A 103 6.13 0.14 -4.06
C ARG A 103 5.12 1.27 -4.28
N GLY A 104 4.39 1.63 -3.22
CA GLY A 104 3.56 2.84 -3.17
C GLY A 104 2.27 2.81 -4.00
N TYR A 105 1.87 1.65 -4.53
CA TYR A 105 0.56 1.43 -5.16
C TYR A 105 -0.46 0.73 -4.23
N ASP A 106 0.01 0.23 -3.09
CA ASP A 106 -0.73 -0.40 -2.01
C ASP A 106 -0.02 -0.02 -0.69
N ILE A 107 -0.50 -0.51 0.46
CA ILE A 107 0.16 -0.25 1.75
C ILE A 107 1.49 -1.01 1.87
N SER A 108 1.53 -2.23 1.32
CA SER A 108 2.70 -3.10 1.30
C SER A 108 3.46 -3.01 -0.03
N ASN A 109 4.62 -3.66 -0.07
CA ASN A 109 5.40 -3.85 -1.29
C ASN A 109 5.18 -5.27 -1.82
N ILE A 110 5.23 -5.42 -3.14
CA ILE A 110 5.32 -6.73 -3.81
C ILE A 110 6.71 -6.90 -4.38
N THR A 111 7.33 -8.05 -4.13
CA THR A 111 8.68 -8.34 -4.60
C THR A 111 8.64 -9.37 -5.73
N PHE A 112 9.42 -9.12 -6.78
CA PHE A 112 9.61 -10.02 -7.91
C PHE A 112 11.06 -10.49 -7.95
N ILE A 113 11.27 -11.80 -7.91
CA ILE A 113 12.58 -12.43 -8.07
C ILE A 113 12.58 -13.21 -9.38
N LYS A 114 13.57 -12.93 -10.24
CA LYS A 114 13.75 -13.67 -11.50
C LYS A 114 14.33 -15.06 -11.20
N GLY A 115 13.46 -16.06 -11.26
CA GLY A 115 13.86 -17.47 -11.21
C GLY A 115 14.31 -18.00 -12.57
N LYS A 116 14.72 -19.27 -12.60
CA LYS A 116 15.11 -19.96 -13.84
C LYS A 116 13.92 -20.23 -14.78
N ALA A 117 12.75 -20.51 -14.22
CA ALA A 117 11.55 -20.90 -14.96
C ALA A 117 10.50 -19.78 -15.04
N GLY A 118 10.62 -18.72 -14.24
CA GLY A 118 9.61 -17.68 -14.16
C GLY A 118 9.82 -16.74 -12.97
N TRP A 119 8.78 -15.98 -12.63
CA TRP A 119 8.75 -15.13 -11.45
C TRP A 119 8.51 -15.94 -10.19
N ILE A 120 9.27 -15.61 -9.14
CA ILE A 120 8.89 -15.86 -7.75
C ILE A 120 8.36 -14.53 -7.22
N VAL A 121 7.10 -14.51 -6.81
CA VAL A 121 6.43 -13.32 -6.26
C VAL A 121 6.37 -13.45 -4.75
N ILE A 122 6.73 -12.39 -4.03
CA ILE A 122 6.59 -12.33 -2.57
C ILE A 122 5.58 -11.24 -2.24
N ASP A 123 4.60 -11.60 -1.42
CA ASP A 123 3.58 -10.73 -0.84
C ASP A 123 2.79 -9.96 -1.90
N PRO A 124 1.82 -10.60 -2.58
CA PRO A 124 1.09 -10.01 -3.69
C PRO A 124 0.03 -8.99 -3.23
N LEU A 125 0.39 -8.06 -2.34
CA LEU A 125 -0.40 -6.90 -1.95
C LEU A 125 -1.77 -7.24 -1.34
N THR A 126 -2.61 -6.21 -1.14
CA THR A 126 -3.92 -6.34 -0.50
C THR A 126 -5.04 -6.70 -1.49
N HIS A 127 -4.89 -6.33 -2.76
CA HIS A 127 -5.98 -6.43 -3.73
C HIS A 127 -5.51 -6.94 -5.11
N GLU A 128 -6.38 -7.70 -5.78
CA GLU A 128 -6.11 -8.30 -7.09
C GLU A 128 -5.60 -7.29 -8.13
N THR A 129 -6.29 -6.14 -8.23
CA THR A 129 -5.89 -5.05 -9.13
C THR A 129 -4.49 -4.50 -8.85
N THR A 130 -4.13 -4.22 -7.59
CA THR A 130 -2.82 -3.63 -7.29
C THR A 130 -1.70 -4.62 -7.62
N ALA A 131 -1.91 -5.91 -7.34
CA ALA A 131 -0.96 -6.97 -7.65
C ALA A 131 -0.82 -7.21 -9.16
N ARG A 132 -1.94 -7.27 -9.90
CA ARG A 132 -1.94 -7.42 -11.37
C ARG A 132 -1.22 -6.27 -12.06
N GLU A 133 -1.52 -5.04 -11.66
CA GLU A 133 -0.88 -3.86 -12.24
C GLU A 133 0.62 -3.82 -11.92
N SER A 134 1.01 -4.25 -10.72
CA SER A 134 2.43 -4.40 -10.35
C SER A 134 3.15 -5.46 -11.20
N LEU A 135 2.52 -6.62 -11.43
CA LEU A 135 3.06 -7.66 -12.31
C LEU A 135 3.14 -7.18 -13.77
N ARG A 136 2.14 -6.43 -14.24
CA ARG A 136 2.16 -5.79 -15.56
C ARG A 136 3.34 -4.84 -15.69
N LEU A 137 3.54 -3.95 -14.72
CA LEU A 137 4.68 -3.02 -14.70
C LEU A 137 6.02 -3.76 -14.73
N ALA A 138 6.15 -4.85 -13.97
CA ALA A 138 7.34 -5.69 -14.00
C ALA A 138 7.54 -6.36 -15.38
N ASN A 139 6.49 -6.93 -15.97
CA ASN A 139 6.55 -7.59 -17.27
C ASN A 139 6.90 -6.61 -18.41
N ASP A 140 6.29 -5.43 -18.41
CA ASP A 140 6.50 -4.39 -19.44
C ASP A 140 7.97 -3.92 -19.49
N HIS A 141 8.65 -3.89 -18.35
CA HIS A 141 10.02 -3.35 -18.25
C HIS A 141 11.12 -4.40 -18.10
N LEU A 142 10.80 -5.58 -17.57
CA LEU A 142 11.77 -6.63 -17.27
C LEU A 142 11.60 -7.86 -18.18
N GLY A 143 10.55 -7.88 -19.01
CA GLY A 143 10.15 -9.00 -19.86
C GLY A 143 9.15 -9.92 -19.17
N GLU A 144 8.17 -10.40 -19.94
CA GLU A 144 7.10 -11.27 -19.45
C GLU A 144 7.61 -12.66 -19.05
N ARG A 145 7.13 -13.17 -17.92
CA ARG A 145 7.43 -14.51 -17.40
C ARG A 145 6.21 -15.07 -16.67
N PRO A 146 6.00 -16.40 -16.69
CA PRO A 146 4.98 -17.01 -15.86
C PRO A 146 5.35 -16.85 -14.37
N VAL A 147 4.34 -16.70 -13.51
CA VAL A 147 4.53 -16.80 -12.06
C VAL A 147 4.55 -18.28 -11.69
N VAL A 148 5.68 -18.73 -11.16
CA VAL A 148 5.91 -20.14 -10.82
C VAL A 148 5.86 -20.40 -9.31
N ALA A 149 6.01 -19.35 -8.51
CA ALA A 149 5.83 -19.42 -7.07
C ALA A 149 5.30 -18.10 -6.51
N VAL A 150 4.42 -18.19 -5.52
CA VAL A 150 4.03 -17.08 -4.65
C VAL A 150 4.43 -17.43 -3.22
N ILE A 151 5.07 -16.49 -2.53
CA ILE A 151 5.43 -16.60 -1.12
C ILE A 151 4.61 -15.58 -0.35
N TYR A 152 3.89 -16.03 0.68
CA TYR A 152 3.35 -15.16 1.72
C TYR A 152 4.34 -15.14 2.87
N THR A 153 4.80 -13.97 3.29
CA THR A 153 5.75 -13.88 4.42
C THR A 153 5.06 -14.02 5.77
N HIS A 154 3.79 -13.62 5.87
CA HIS A 154 2.98 -13.73 7.08
C HIS A 154 1.48 -13.60 6.78
N SER A 155 0.65 -13.76 7.81
CA SER A 155 -0.82 -13.94 7.74
C SER A 155 -1.66 -12.65 7.67
N HIS A 156 -1.07 -11.48 7.37
CA HIS A 156 -1.86 -10.26 7.20
C HIS A 156 -2.27 -10.04 5.73
N VAL A 157 -3.44 -9.44 5.56
CA VAL A 157 -4.14 -9.33 4.26
C VAL A 157 -3.35 -8.59 3.19
N ASP A 158 -2.51 -7.64 3.56
CA ASP A 158 -1.66 -6.88 2.65
C ASP A 158 -0.49 -7.71 2.07
N HIS A 159 -0.34 -8.96 2.51
CA HIS A 159 0.70 -9.88 2.07
C HIS A 159 0.17 -11.11 1.32
N PHE A 160 -1.14 -11.24 1.13
CA PHE A 160 -1.74 -12.33 0.33
C PHE A 160 -2.97 -11.90 -0.48
N GLY A 161 -3.60 -10.79 -0.11
CA GLY A 161 -4.92 -10.39 -0.60
C GLY A 161 -5.01 -10.18 -2.10
N GLY A 162 -3.91 -9.83 -2.78
CA GLY A 162 -3.89 -9.67 -4.23
C GLY A 162 -3.40 -10.89 -5.01
N VAL A 163 -3.30 -12.08 -4.40
CA VAL A 163 -2.77 -13.28 -5.07
C VAL A 163 -3.43 -13.60 -6.41
N LEU A 164 -4.74 -13.38 -6.54
CA LEU A 164 -5.48 -13.60 -7.79
C LEU A 164 -5.10 -12.63 -8.92
N GLY A 165 -4.30 -11.61 -8.62
CA GLY A 165 -3.73 -10.69 -9.60
C GLY A 165 -2.43 -11.20 -10.23
N VAL A 166 -1.79 -12.21 -9.62
CA VAL A 166 -0.48 -12.73 -10.08
C VAL A 166 -0.52 -14.22 -10.47
N THR A 167 -1.52 -14.97 -10.00
CA THR A 167 -1.74 -16.37 -10.37
C THR A 167 -3.22 -16.72 -10.24
N SER A 168 -3.60 -17.96 -10.51
CA SER A 168 -4.98 -18.45 -10.41
C SER A 168 -5.05 -19.76 -9.61
N GLN A 169 -6.24 -20.08 -9.07
CA GLN A 169 -6.46 -21.37 -8.42
C GLN A 169 -6.20 -22.52 -9.41
N GLU A 170 -6.56 -22.35 -10.68
CA GLU A 170 -6.32 -23.35 -11.73
C GLU A 170 -4.83 -23.61 -11.95
N ASP A 171 -4.00 -22.55 -11.99
CA ASP A 171 -2.55 -22.69 -12.14
C ASP A 171 -1.93 -23.40 -10.93
N VAL A 172 -2.45 -23.14 -9.73
CA VAL A 172 -2.00 -23.79 -8.50
C VAL A 172 -2.40 -25.26 -8.46
N ASP A 173 -3.66 -25.57 -8.75
CA ASP A 173 -4.17 -26.95 -8.81
C ASP A 173 -3.46 -27.79 -9.89
N ALA A 174 -3.08 -27.14 -11.00
CA ALA A 174 -2.32 -27.78 -12.08
C ALA A 174 -0.81 -27.88 -11.80
N GLY A 175 -0.32 -27.37 -10.66
CA GLY A 175 1.11 -27.37 -10.29
C GLY A 175 1.98 -26.43 -11.12
N ARG A 176 1.38 -25.48 -11.86
CA ARG A 176 2.09 -24.44 -12.64
C ARG A 176 2.63 -23.33 -11.73
N CYS A 177 1.97 -23.09 -10.60
CA CYS A 177 2.41 -22.18 -9.56
C CYS A 177 2.32 -22.85 -8.19
N ILE A 178 3.36 -22.78 -7.37
CA ILE A 178 3.27 -23.19 -5.96
C ILE A 178 3.01 -21.98 -5.07
N VAL A 179 2.30 -22.18 -3.97
CA VAL A 179 2.09 -21.15 -2.93
C VAL A 179 2.77 -21.62 -1.65
N ILE A 180 3.68 -20.81 -1.11
CA ILE A 180 4.47 -21.10 0.08
C ILE A 180 4.12 -20.09 1.16
N ALA A 181 3.90 -20.54 2.39
CA ALA A 181 3.70 -19.68 3.54
C ALA A 181 4.40 -20.28 4.78
N PRO A 182 4.48 -19.58 5.91
CA PRO A 182 4.95 -20.17 7.16
C PRO A 182 3.93 -21.16 7.75
N GLU A 183 4.43 -22.13 8.52
CA GLU A 183 3.60 -23.01 9.34
C GLU A 183 2.53 -22.25 10.14
N GLY A 184 1.27 -22.67 9.98
CA GLY A 184 0.13 -22.08 10.68
C GLY A 184 -0.48 -20.86 10.00
N PHE A 185 0.03 -20.44 8.83
CA PHE A 185 -0.49 -19.28 8.08
C PHE A 185 -2.01 -19.33 7.90
N LEU A 186 -2.59 -20.45 7.45
CA LEU A 186 -4.03 -20.53 7.22
C LEU A 186 -4.83 -20.41 8.51
N ARG A 187 -4.32 -21.01 9.60
CA ARG A 187 -4.96 -20.96 10.91
C ARG A 187 -5.03 -19.52 11.42
N GLU A 188 -3.93 -18.78 11.34
CA GLU A 188 -3.87 -17.39 11.83
C GLU A 188 -4.67 -16.46 10.92
N THR A 189 -4.57 -16.61 9.59
CA THR A 189 -5.33 -15.80 8.62
C THR A 189 -6.84 -15.86 8.88
N VAL A 190 -7.37 -17.06 9.13
CA VAL A 190 -8.79 -17.28 9.43
C VAL A 190 -9.11 -16.94 10.89
N GLY A 191 -8.26 -17.36 11.83
CA GLY A 191 -8.48 -17.22 13.26
C GLY A 191 -8.54 -15.75 13.72
N GLU A 192 -7.65 -14.91 13.20
CA GLU A 192 -7.53 -13.50 13.56
C GLU A 192 -8.79 -12.70 13.15
N ASN A 193 -9.34 -12.99 11.97
CA ASN A 193 -10.31 -12.11 11.32
C ASN A 193 -11.78 -12.51 11.50
N VAL A 194 -12.07 -13.70 12.04
CA VAL A 194 -13.47 -14.20 12.09
C VAL A 194 -14.21 -13.74 13.34
N ILE A 195 -13.69 -14.03 14.54
CA ILE A 195 -14.44 -13.82 15.79
C ILE A 195 -14.62 -12.32 16.09
N ALA A 196 -13.55 -11.54 15.93
CA ALA A 196 -13.55 -10.10 16.17
C ALA A 196 -13.59 -9.26 14.88
N GLY A 197 -13.78 -9.90 13.72
CA GLY A 197 -13.73 -9.27 12.40
C GLY A 197 -14.55 -8.00 12.27
N PRO A 198 -15.85 -7.98 12.63
CA PRO A 198 -16.68 -6.79 12.49
C PRO A 198 -16.17 -5.59 13.30
N VAL A 199 -15.71 -5.81 14.53
CA VAL A 199 -15.19 -4.72 15.39
C VAL A 199 -13.80 -4.27 14.95
N MET A 200 -12.94 -5.20 14.54
CA MET A 200 -11.62 -4.90 13.98
C MET A 200 -11.75 -4.08 12.70
N GLY A 201 -12.60 -4.51 11.76
CA GLY A 201 -12.86 -3.79 10.51
C GLY A 201 -13.40 -2.37 10.75
N ARG A 202 -14.35 -2.19 11.68
CA ARG A 202 -14.84 -0.85 12.02
C ARG A 202 -13.75 0.05 12.60
N ARG A 203 -12.86 -0.49 13.43
CA ARG A 203 -11.74 0.27 14.03
C ARG A 203 -10.64 0.55 13.01
N ALA A 204 -10.37 -0.39 12.10
CA ALA A 204 -9.41 -0.22 11.01
C ALA A 204 -9.77 0.98 10.12
N MET A 205 -11.06 1.23 9.85
CA MET A 205 -11.48 2.42 9.09
C MET A 205 -11.03 3.76 9.72
N TYR A 206 -10.91 3.81 11.06
CA TYR A 206 -10.36 4.99 11.74
C TYR A 206 -8.83 4.98 11.71
N GLN A 207 -8.21 3.83 11.98
CA GLN A 207 -6.75 3.68 12.00
C GLN A 207 -6.11 4.03 10.64
N PHE A 208 -6.70 3.57 9.54
CA PHE A 208 -6.21 3.80 8.18
C PHE A 208 -6.91 4.99 7.49
N GLY A 209 -7.79 5.70 8.19
CA GLY A 209 -8.46 6.89 7.66
C GLY A 209 -9.19 6.67 6.33
N SER A 210 -9.71 5.47 6.05
CA SER A 210 -10.19 5.06 4.71
C SER A 210 -11.36 5.90 4.18
N ALA A 211 -12.04 6.66 5.05
CA ALA A 211 -13.14 7.56 4.69
C ALA A 211 -12.69 9.03 4.51
N LEU A 212 -11.43 9.36 4.81
CA LEU A 212 -10.88 10.70 4.67
C LEU A 212 -10.28 10.84 3.26
N PRO A 213 -10.59 11.93 2.52
CA PRO A 213 -9.89 12.21 1.27
C PRO A 213 -8.41 12.52 1.53
N ALA A 214 -7.58 12.42 0.50
CA ALA A 214 -6.18 12.84 0.62
C ALA A 214 -6.09 14.38 0.77
N GLY A 215 -5.33 14.87 1.75
CA GLY A 215 -5.11 16.31 1.94
C GLY A 215 -4.47 16.70 3.27
N GLU A 216 -3.96 17.94 3.35
CA GLU A 216 -3.18 18.49 4.48
C GLU A 216 -3.92 18.58 5.83
N ARG A 217 -5.25 18.42 5.83
CA ARG A 217 -6.11 18.38 7.02
C ARG A 217 -6.97 17.12 7.08
N GLN A 218 -6.59 16.12 6.31
CA GLN A 218 -7.33 14.90 6.05
C GLN A 218 -6.35 13.72 6.06
N HIS A 219 -6.47 12.76 5.14
CA HIS A 219 -5.54 11.64 5.04
C HIS A 219 -4.23 12.06 4.39
N ILE A 220 -3.10 11.68 5.00
CA ILE A 220 -1.75 12.00 4.50
C ILE A 220 -0.89 10.75 4.29
N ASP A 221 -1.03 9.75 5.16
CA ASP A 221 -0.19 8.56 5.25
C ASP A 221 -0.72 7.61 6.33
N CYS A 222 -0.38 6.32 6.25
CA CYS A 222 -0.61 5.34 7.32
C CYS A 222 0.66 5.05 8.16
N GLY A 223 1.73 5.82 7.99
CA GLY A 223 3.05 5.61 8.60
C GLY A 223 3.85 4.50 7.91
N LEU A 224 3.28 3.30 7.86
CA LEU A 224 3.87 2.11 7.24
C LEU A 224 3.91 2.20 5.71
N GLY A 225 2.85 2.75 5.12
CA GLY A 225 2.66 2.91 3.69
C GLY A 225 1.60 3.96 3.39
N LYS A 226 1.35 4.22 2.10
CA LYS A 226 0.47 5.33 1.68
C LYS A 226 -0.98 5.14 2.06
N LEU A 227 -1.60 4.02 1.69
CA LEU A 227 -3.02 3.77 1.85
C LEU A 227 -3.31 2.28 1.73
N THR A 228 -4.41 1.84 2.35
CA THR A 228 -5.01 0.52 2.08
C THR A 228 -5.97 0.63 0.89
N PRO A 229 -5.83 -0.18 -0.17
CA PRO A 229 -6.71 -0.11 -1.33
C PRO A 229 -8.15 -0.51 -0.98
N THR A 230 -9.09 -0.09 -1.82
CA THR A 230 -10.50 -0.43 -1.63
C THR A 230 -10.88 -1.70 -2.41
N GLY A 231 -11.36 -2.72 -1.70
CA GLY A 231 -11.96 -3.91 -2.30
C GLY A 231 -11.83 -5.15 -1.43
N ALA A 232 -12.39 -6.26 -1.89
CA ALA A 232 -12.29 -7.53 -1.17
C ALA A 232 -10.95 -8.20 -1.50
N PRO A 233 -10.23 -8.74 -0.50
CA PRO A 233 -9.04 -9.54 -0.74
C PRO A 233 -9.41 -10.92 -1.31
N GLY A 234 -8.49 -11.49 -2.08
CA GLY A 234 -8.46 -12.90 -2.43
C GLY A 234 -7.60 -13.71 -1.45
N LEU A 235 -7.65 -15.02 -1.59
CA LEU A 235 -6.80 -15.96 -0.87
C LEU A 235 -6.72 -17.26 -1.68
N ILE A 236 -5.51 -17.76 -1.89
CA ILE A 236 -5.25 -19.13 -2.32
C ILE A 236 -4.50 -19.81 -1.19
N ALA A 237 -4.96 -20.99 -0.78
CA ALA A 237 -4.33 -21.77 0.28
C ALA A 237 -2.87 -22.12 -0.08
N PRO A 238 -1.93 -22.06 0.88
CA PRO A 238 -0.57 -22.53 0.66
C PRO A 238 -0.56 -24.01 0.27
N THR A 239 0.26 -24.32 -0.73
CA THR A 239 0.60 -25.71 -1.10
C THR A 239 1.71 -26.28 -0.21
N HIS A 240 2.47 -25.40 0.45
CA HIS A 240 3.56 -25.71 1.37
C HIS A 240 3.51 -24.70 2.54
N GLU A 241 3.61 -25.22 3.76
CA GLU A 241 3.74 -24.47 5.02
C GLU A 241 5.02 -24.90 5.75
#